data_AF-A0A380GS79-F1
#
_entry.id   AF-A0A380GS79-F1
#
_cell.length_a   1.000
_cell.length_b   1.000
_cell.length_c   1.000
_cell.angle_alpha   90.00
_cell.angle_beta   90.00
_cell.angle_gamma   90.00
#
_symmetry.space_group_name_H-M   'P 1'
#
loop_
_entity.id
_entity.type
_entity.pdbx_description
1 polymer ?
#
loop_
_entity_poly.entity_id
_entity_poly.type
_entity_poly.pdbx_seq_one_letter_code
_entity_poly.pdbx_strand_id
1 'polypeptide(L)'
;MDNTTYQTTPNRFITARGARFAYRVIGDASKPPLLLLTHLAATMDDWDPAVLNQLREHYQVIVFDNKGVGLTTGTVQSTIEGMAQGVLTFMDAMRLTRVHLLGLSMGGMIAQELVKIAPERVEKLILVGTGPKGGTGIAHIRPTTHLFTMKALIHGKNPKFYLFFNLV
;
A
#
# COMPACT_ATOMS: atom_id res chain seq x y z
N MET A 1 27.80 -1.59 6.88
CA MET A 1 26.40 -2.05 7.04
C MET A 1 25.50 -0.86 6.80
N ASP A 2 24.43 -1.03 6.02
CA ASP A 2 23.50 0.06 5.73
C ASP A 2 22.67 0.42 6.98
N ASN A 3 22.97 1.59 7.57
CA ASN A 3 22.27 2.12 8.73
C ASN A 3 21.02 2.93 8.36
N THR A 4 20.61 2.92 7.09
CA THR A 4 19.42 3.65 6.64
C THR A 4 18.17 3.08 7.29
N THR A 5 17.40 3.96 7.93
CA THR A 5 16.10 3.66 8.54
C THR A 5 14.96 4.15 7.65
N TYR A 6 13.73 3.72 7.91
CA TYR A 6 12.56 4.16 7.15
C TYR A 6 12.31 5.66 7.25
N GLN A 7 12.65 6.27 8.39
CA GLN A 7 12.50 7.71 8.61
C GLN A 7 13.48 8.53 7.77
N THR A 8 14.67 7.98 7.48
CA THR A 8 15.77 8.71 6.84
C THR A 8 16.01 8.29 5.39
N THR A 9 15.39 7.20 4.92
CA THR A 9 15.54 6.78 3.53
C THR A 9 14.92 7.82 2.59
N PRO A 10 15.61 8.22 1.51
CA PRO A 10 15.06 9.18 0.56
C PRO A 10 13.89 8.58 -0.21
N ASN A 11 12.93 9.43 -0.58
CA ASN A 11 11.94 9.11 -1.59
C ASN A 11 12.64 8.90 -2.94
N ARG A 12 12.32 7.81 -3.61
CA ARG A 12 12.76 7.49 -4.97
C ARG A 12 11.57 7.53 -5.90
N PHE A 13 11.85 7.68 -7.18
CA PHE A 13 10.82 7.78 -8.21
C PHE A 13 11.13 6.88 -9.39
N ILE A 14 10.11 6.26 -9.96
CA ILE A 14 10.23 5.48 -11.20
C ILE A 14 8.98 5.68 -12.08
N THR A 15 9.20 5.84 -13.38
CA THR A 15 8.11 6.13 -14.33
C THR A 15 7.72 4.88 -15.12
N ALA A 16 6.42 4.58 -15.17
CA ALA A 16 5.87 3.52 -16.00
C ALA A 16 4.39 3.77 -16.33
N ARG A 17 3.98 3.43 -17.57
CA ARG A 17 2.60 3.51 -18.08
C ARG A 17 1.83 4.78 -17.63
N GLY A 18 2.47 5.94 -17.83
CA GLY A 18 1.87 7.25 -17.57
C GLY A 18 1.77 7.67 -16.11
N ALA A 19 2.47 6.98 -15.19
CA ALA A 19 2.60 7.39 -13.79
C ALA A 19 4.07 7.43 -13.37
N ARG A 20 4.42 8.40 -12.53
CA ARG A 20 5.69 8.48 -11.81
C ARG A 20 5.44 8.00 -10.37
N PHE A 21 5.80 6.77 -10.08
CA PHE A 21 5.61 6.13 -8.79
C PHE A 21 6.66 6.62 -7.79
N ALA A 22 6.21 7.09 -6.63
CA ALA A 22 7.05 7.37 -5.49
C ALA A 22 7.17 6.13 -4.61
N TYR A 23 8.38 5.83 -4.15
CA TYR A 23 8.64 4.66 -3.32
C TYR A 23 9.86 4.87 -2.40
N ARG A 24 9.97 4.02 -1.38
CA ARG A 24 11.12 3.89 -0.48
C ARG A 24 11.59 2.44 -0.46
N VAL A 25 12.89 2.27 -0.27
CA VAL A 25 13.52 0.94 -0.11
C VAL A 25 14.48 1.00 1.07
N ILE A 26 14.35 0.05 1.99
CA ILE A 26 15.30 -0.17 3.08
C ILE A 26 15.66 -1.66 3.17
N GLY A 27 16.82 -1.95 3.75
CA GLY A 27 17.33 -3.32 3.85
C GLY A 27 18.19 -3.72 2.65
N ASP A 28 18.96 -4.78 2.84
CA ASP A 28 19.95 -5.25 1.88
C ASP A 28 19.29 -5.80 0.60
N ALA A 29 19.79 -5.41 -0.56
CA ALA A 29 19.25 -5.83 -1.86
C ALA A 29 19.44 -7.33 -2.18
N SER A 30 20.30 -8.04 -1.44
CA SER A 30 20.45 -9.49 -1.54
C SER A 30 19.37 -10.27 -0.79
N LYS A 31 18.58 -9.61 0.07
CA LYS A 31 17.48 -10.24 0.82
C LYS A 31 16.22 -10.35 -0.03
N PRO A 32 15.30 -11.29 0.30
CA PRO A 32 14.05 -11.41 -0.44
C PRO A 32 13.24 -10.11 -0.44
N PRO A 33 12.68 -9.68 -1.59
CA PRO A 33 11.90 -8.45 -1.66
C PRO A 33 10.54 -8.63 -0.98
N LEU A 34 10.22 -7.70 -0.07
CA LEU A 34 8.94 -7.59 0.61
C LEU A 34 8.25 -6.30 0.16
N LEU A 35 7.19 -6.42 -0.63
CA LEU A 35 6.38 -5.31 -1.12
C LEU A 35 5.19 -5.07 -0.19
N LEU A 36 5.02 -3.84 0.30
CA LEU A 36 3.96 -3.48 1.23
C LEU A 36 2.89 -2.61 0.54
N LEU A 37 1.63 -3.01 0.69
CA LEU A 37 0.46 -2.28 0.19
C LEU A 37 -0.27 -1.62 1.37
N THR A 38 -0.36 -0.29 1.33
CA THR A 38 -0.95 0.53 2.41
C THR A 38 -2.49 0.43 2.44
N HIS A 39 -3.09 0.95 3.52
CA HIS A 39 -4.54 0.95 3.74
C HIS A 39 -5.27 2.10 3.05
N LEU A 40 -6.59 2.14 3.19
CA LEU A 40 -7.42 3.23 2.66
C LEU A 40 -7.02 4.57 3.29
N ALA A 41 -6.99 5.62 2.47
CA ALA A 41 -6.61 6.99 2.86
C ALA A 41 -5.17 7.15 3.37
N ALA A 42 -4.28 6.21 3.05
CA ALA A 42 -2.87 6.27 3.45
C ALA A 42 -1.90 6.47 2.27
N THR A 43 -0.70 6.95 2.60
CA THR A 43 0.49 7.00 1.76
C THR A 43 1.57 6.07 2.33
N MET A 44 2.75 6.03 1.69
CA MET A 44 3.92 5.34 2.22
C MET A 44 4.39 5.90 3.57
N ASP A 45 4.03 7.15 3.93
CA ASP A 45 4.40 7.76 5.21
C ASP A 45 3.57 7.27 6.39
N ASP A 46 2.47 6.56 6.15
CA ASP A 46 1.56 6.06 7.19
C ASP A 46 2.00 4.72 7.81
N TRP A 47 3.10 4.14 7.35
CA TRP A 47 3.68 2.95 7.98
C TRP A 47 4.44 3.32 9.26
N ASP A 48 4.22 2.56 10.33
CA ASP A 48 5.02 2.66 11.54
C ASP A 48 6.49 2.31 11.22
N PRO A 49 7.43 3.28 11.37
CA PRO A 49 8.82 3.02 11.08
C PRO A 49 9.44 1.92 11.94
N ALA A 50 8.97 1.70 13.17
CA ALA A 50 9.48 0.64 14.03
C ALA A 50 9.26 -0.75 13.41
N VAL A 51 8.08 -0.96 12.81
CA VAL A 51 7.75 -2.20 12.10
C VAL A 51 8.66 -2.39 10.88
N LEU A 52 8.79 -1.36 10.05
CA LEU A 52 9.59 -1.46 8.82
C LEU A 52 11.09 -1.61 9.11
N ASN A 53 11.58 -0.92 10.13
CA ASN A 53 12.96 -1.01 10.56
C ASN A 53 13.32 -2.40 11.10
N GLN A 54 12.38 -3.11 11.72
CA GLN A 54 12.59 -4.50 12.14
C GLN A 54 12.54 -5.44 10.92
N LEU A 55 11.60 -5.26 10.00
CA LEU A 55 11.47 -6.11 8.80
C LEU A 55 12.70 -6.06 7.88
N ARG A 56 13.41 -4.92 7.82
CA ARG A 56 14.62 -4.75 7.00
C ARG A 56 15.77 -5.69 7.40
N GLU A 57 15.73 -6.24 8.61
CA GLU A 57 16.70 -7.24 9.08
C GLU A 57 16.59 -8.55 8.32
N HIS A 58 15.43 -8.83 7.71
CA HIS A 58 15.17 -10.09 6.99
C HIS A 58 14.82 -9.91 5.51
N TYR A 59 14.37 -8.71 5.11
CA TYR A 59 13.86 -8.44 3.76
C TYR A 59 14.46 -7.17 3.16
N GLN A 60 14.44 -7.09 1.82
CA GLN A 60 14.47 -5.80 1.12
C GLN A 60 13.05 -5.24 1.15
N VAL A 61 12.78 -4.30 2.06
CA VAL A 61 11.45 -3.72 2.27
C VAL A 61 11.21 -2.63 1.24
N ILE A 62 10.14 -2.78 0.47
CA ILE A 62 9.73 -1.86 -0.59
C ILE A 62 8.33 -1.35 -0.29
N VAL A 63 8.20 -0.04 -0.16
CA VAL A 63 6.91 0.64 0.08
C VAL A 63 6.72 1.69 -1.00
N PHE A 64 5.51 1.78 -1.57
CA PHE A 64 5.22 2.75 -2.61
C PHE A 64 3.83 3.36 -2.44
N ASP A 65 3.66 4.54 -3.04
CA ASP A 65 2.37 5.20 -3.14
C ASP A 65 1.59 4.67 -4.35
N ASN A 66 0.34 4.24 -4.13
CA ASN A 66 -0.55 3.80 -5.21
C ASN A 66 -0.73 4.87 -6.29
N LYS A 67 -1.12 4.47 -7.51
CA LYS A 67 -1.32 5.40 -8.64
C LYS A 67 -2.28 6.54 -8.27
N GLY A 68 -1.84 7.79 -8.44
CA GLY A 68 -2.60 8.99 -8.08
C GLY A 68 -2.72 9.28 -6.58
N VAL A 69 -1.97 8.59 -5.73
CA VAL A 69 -1.95 8.76 -4.27
C VAL A 69 -0.60 9.31 -3.83
N GLY A 70 -0.59 10.12 -2.76
CA GLY A 70 0.64 10.65 -2.18
C GLY A 70 1.50 11.40 -3.19
N LEU A 71 2.75 10.95 -3.36
CA LEU A 71 3.70 11.52 -4.30
C LEU A 71 3.70 10.84 -5.68
N THR A 72 2.90 9.78 -5.87
CA THR A 72 2.73 9.10 -7.15
C THR A 72 1.75 9.87 -8.05
N THR A 73 2.17 10.17 -9.29
CA THR A 73 1.32 10.89 -10.24
C THR A 73 0.24 10.00 -10.89
N GLY A 74 -0.71 10.63 -11.59
CA GLY A 74 -1.76 9.96 -12.36
C GLY A 74 -3.12 9.98 -11.67
N THR A 75 -4.05 9.16 -12.16
CA THR A 75 -5.43 9.10 -11.66
C THR A 75 -5.63 7.92 -10.71
N VAL A 76 -6.23 8.21 -9.54
CA VAL A 76 -6.64 7.20 -8.57
C VAL A 76 -7.56 6.19 -9.23
N GLN A 77 -7.25 4.91 -9.04
CA GLN A 77 -8.08 3.82 -9.56
C GLN A 77 -9.34 3.66 -8.69
N SER A 78 -10.49 3.49 -9.33
CA SER A 78 -11.78 3.40 -8.64
C SER A 78 -12.14 1.97 -8.22
N THR A 79 -11.34 0.97 -8.61
CA THR A 79 -11.57 -0.45 -8.34
C THR A 79 -10.32 -1.12 -7.77
N ILE A 80 -10.50 -2.19 -7.00
CA ILE A 80 -9.40 -3.00 -6.46
C ILE A 80 -8.61 -3.66 -7.60
N GLU A 81 -9.32 -4.10 -8.64
CA GLU A 81 -8.75 -4.65 -9.88
C GLU A 81 -7.82 -3.63 -10.57
N GLY A 82 -8.26 -2.38 -10.71
CA GLY A 82 -7.43 -1.31 -11.27
C GLY A 82 -6.21 -0.99 -10.41
N MET A 83 -6.38 -1.00 -9.08
CA MET A 83 -5.26 -0.82 -8.14
C MET A 83 -4.24 -1.96 -8.26
N ALA A 84 -4.67 -3.22 -8.35
CA ALA A 84 -3.79 -4.38 -8.55
C ALA A 84 -3.02 -4.30 -9.87
N GLN A 85 -3.65 -3.82 -10.95
CA GLN A 85 -2.96 -3.55 -12.21
C GLN A 85 -1.92 -2.42 -12.08
N GLY A 86 -2.17 -1.45 -11.21
CA GLY A 86 -1.21 -0.44 -10.79
C GLY A 86 0.00 -1.04 -10.07
N VAL A 87 -0.22 -1.98 -9.15
CA VAL A 87 0.86 -2.73 -8.47
C VAL A 87 1.71 -3.49 -9.49
N LEU A 88 1.11 -4.21 -10.44
CA LEU A 88 1.86 -4.89 -11.51
C LEU A 88 2.71 -3.93 -12.32
N THR A 89 2.16 -2.76 -12.67
CA THR A 89 2.90 -1.73 -13.40
C THR A 89 4.12 -1.24 -12.62
N PHE A 90 3.98 -1.05 -11.30
CA PHE A 90 5.10 -0.68 -10.43
C PHE A 90 6.14 -1.81 -10.34
N MET A 91 5.70 -3.06 -10.16
CA MET A 91 6.59 -4.23 -10.12
C MET A 91 7.37 -4.40 -11.41
N ASP A 92 6.72 -4.25 -12.57
CA ASP A 92 7.38 -4.30 -13.88
C ASP A 92 8.44 -3.20 -14.00
N ALA A 93 8.13 -1.97 -13.57
CA ALA A 93 9.06 -0.85 -13.60
C ALA A 93 10.31 -1.12 -12.72
N MET A 94 10.08 -1.64 -11.52
CA MET A 94 11.13 -2.02 -10.56
C MET A 94 11.86 -3.32 -10.94
N ARG A 95 11.44 -4.00 -12.02
CA ARG A 95 11.94 -5.31 -12.44
C ARG A 95 11.82 -6.38 -11.34
N LEU A 96 10.77 -6.28 -10.53
CA LEU A 96 10.44 -7.26 -9.49
C LEU A 96 9.71 -8.42 -10.14
N THR A 97 10.42 -9.52 -10.38
CA THR A 97 9.84 -10.73 -10.99
C THR A 97 8.89 -11.42 -10.03
N ARG A 98 9.30 -11.63 -8.77
CA ARG A 98 8.50 -12.27 -7.72
C ARG A 98 8.79 -11.66 -6.36
N VAL A 99 7.76 -11.44 -5.53
CA VAL A 99 7.90 -10.79 -4.21
C VAL A 99 7.15 -11.53 -3.11
N HIS A 100 7.57 -11.32 -1.86
CA HIS A 100 6.67 -11.45 -0.72
C HIS A 100 5.77 -10.21 -0.69
N LEU A 101 4.47 -10.42 -0.51
CA LEU A 101 3.47 -9.37 -0.61
C LEU A 101 2.71 -9.24 0.71
N LEU A 102 2.81 -8.08 1.34
CA LEU A 102 2.08 -7.75 2.56
C LEU A 102 1.02 -6.69 2.25
N GLY A 103 -0.24 -7.03 2.50
CA GLY A 103 -1.36 -6.12 2.31
C GLY A 103 -2.06 -5.79 3.63
N LEU A 104 -2.14 -4.51 3.96
CA LEU A 104 -2.87 -4.00 5.13
C LEU A 104 -4.24 -3.44 4.72
N SER A 105 -5.32 -3.95 5.29
CA SER A 105 -6.69 -3.48 5.05
C SER A 105 -7.05 -3.46 3.55
N MET A 106 -7.28 -2.29 2.95
CA MET A 106 -7.47 -2.15 1.49
C MET A 106 -6.29 -2.73 0.70
N GLY A 107 -5.06 -2.56 1.17
CA GLY A 107 -3.87 -3.20 0.61
C GLY A 107 -3.97 -4.73 0.58
N GLY A 108 -4.64 -5.33 1.56
CA GLY A 108 -4.93 -6.77 1.58
C GLY A 108 -5.96 -7.20 0.52
N MET A 109 -6.92 -6.33 0.18
CA MET A 109 -7.85 -6.60 -0.94
C MET A 109 -7.11 -6.54 -2.28
N ILE A 110 -6.22 -5.55 -2.45
CA ILE A 110 -5.37 -5.41 -3.63
C ILE A 110 -4.43 -6.61 -3.75
N ALA A 111 -3.84 -7.06 -2.65
CA ALA A 111 -2.93 -8.20 -2.62
C ALA A 111 -3.61 -9.51 -3.06
N GLN A 112 -4.83 -9.76 -2.60
CA GLN A 112 -5.62 -10.91 -3.03
C GLN A 112 -5.96 -10.86 -4.53
N GLU A 113 -6.35 -9.69 -5.04
CA GLU A 113 -6.63 -9.53 -6.47
C GLU A 113 -5.36 -9.69 -7.32
N LEU A 114 -4.20 -9.22 -6.84
CA LEU A 114 -2.91 -9.43 -7.51
C LEU A 114 -2.57 -10.92 -7.64
N VAL A 115 -2.74 -11.70 -6.57
CA VAL A 115 -2.52 -13.15 -6.59
C VAL A 115 -3.47 -13.84 -7.57
N LYS A 116 -4.71 -13.35 -7.68
CA LYS A 116 -5.68 -13.90 -8.64
C LYS A 116 -5.29 -13.67 -10.09
N ILE A 117 -4.75 -12.49 -10.44
CA ILE A 117 -4.42 -12.14 -11.83
C ILE A 117 -2.99 -12.48 -12.25
N ALA A 118 -2.07 -12.63 -11.29
CA ALA A 118 -0.65 -12.88 -11.54
C ALA A 118 -0.01 -13.68 -10.38
N PRO A 119 -0.48 -14.91 -10.10
CA PRO A 119 -0.02 -15.71 -8.96
C PRO A 119 1.49 -15.99 -8.99
N GLU A 120 2.08 -16.10 -10.18
CA GLU A 120 3.51 -16.30 -10.39
C GLU A 120 4.37 -15.14 -9.87
N ARG A 121 3.78 -13.95 -9.70
CA ARG A 121 4.46 -12.75 -9.19
C ARG A 121 4.54 -12.70 -7.66
N VAL A 122 3.87 -13.62 -6.96
CA VAL A 122 3.80 -13.65 -5.51
C VAL A 122 4.39 -14.95 -4.97
N GLU A 123 5.38 -14.83 -4.10
CA GLU A 123 6.03 -15.96 -3.41
C GLU A 123 5.31 -16.27 -2.09
N LYS A 124 4.97 -15.23 -1.31
CA LYS A 124 4.23 -15.34 -0.06
C LYS A 124 3.22 -14.21 0.03
N LEU A 125 2.02 -14.52 0.50
CA LEU A 125 0.96 -13.55 0.76
C LEU A 125 0.76 -13.38 2.27
N ILE A 126 0.83 -12.14 2.75
CA ILE A 126 0.62 -11.78 4.16
C ILE A 126 -0.54 -10.79 4.22
N LEU A 127 -1.63 -11.18 4.90
CA LEU A 127 -2.85 -10.39 5.01
C LEU A 127 -3.01 -9.87 6.43
N VAL A 128 -3.12 -8.54 6.57
CA VAL A 128 -3.24 -7.87 7.88
C VAL A 128 -4.48 -7.00 7.90
N GLY A 129 -5.37 -7.20 8.87
CA GLY A 129 -6.54 -6.34 9.09
C GLY A 129 -7.45 -6.17 7.86
N THR A 130 -7.64 -7.23 7.08
CA THR A 130 -8.38 -7.20 5.80
C THR A 130 -9.44 -8.30 5.74
N GLY A 131 -10.26 -8.30 4.68
CA GLY A 131 -11.29 -9.32 4.42
C GLY A 131 -11.41 -9.65 2.93
N PRO A 132 -12.07 -10.77 2.58
CA PRO A 132 -12.27 -11.18 1.19
C PRO A 132 -13.36 -10.34 0.52
N LYS A 133 -13.37 -10.33 -0.81
CA LYS A 133 -14.49 -9.79 -1.61
C LYS A 133 -15.78 -10.53 -1.21
N GLY A 134 -16.80 -9.79 -0.77
CA GLY A 134 -18.07 -10.35 -0.28
C GLY A 134 -18.12 -10.63 1.22
N GLY A 135 -17.08 -10.32 2.00
CA GLY A 135 -17.14 -10.39 3.46
C GLY A 135 -18.24 -9.50 4.04
N THR A 136 -18.90 -9.97 5.10
CA THR A 136 -19.97 -9.22 5.78
C THR A 136 -19.47 -7.82 6.18
N GLY A 137 -20.19 -6.78 5.78
CA GLY A 137 -19.83 -5.38 6.07
C GLY A 137 -18.90 -4.72 5.04
N ILE A 138 -18.22 -5.46 4.17
CA ILE A 138 -17.29 -4.88 3.16
C ILE A 138 -18.02 -3.95 2.18
N ALA A 139 -19.26 -4.28 1.79
CA ALA A 139 -20.07 -3.44 0.91
C ALA A 139 -20.40 -2.05 1.51
N HIS A 140 -20.36 -1.93 2.84
CA HIS A 140 -20.67 -0.68 3.55
C HIS A 140 -19.44 0.25 3.69
N ILE A 141 -18.23 -0.21 3.38
CA ILE A 141 -17.00 0.60 3.54
C ILE A 141 -17.09 1.91 2.77
N ARG A 142 -17.56 1.85 1.51
CA ARG A 142 -17.64 3.03 0.64
C ARG A 142 -18.60 4.11 1.17
N PRO A 143 -19.90 3.82 1.43
CA PRO A 143 -20.81 4.82 1.98
C PRO A 143 -20.35 5.35 3.34
N THR A 144 -19.85 4.48 4.24
CA THR A 144 -19.32 4.90 5.54
C THR A 144 -18.12 5.83 5.41
N THR A 145 -17.20 5.54 4.48
CA THR A 145 -16.03 6.40 4.22
C THR A 145 -16.44 7.79 3.76
N HIS A 146 -17.40 7.88 2.83
CA HIS A 146 -17.92 9.17 2.36
C HIS A 146 -18.57 9.95 3.50
N LEU A 147 -19.40 9.30 4.32
CA LEU A 147 -20.05 9.92 5.48
C LEU A 147 -19.02 10.49 6.47
N PHE A 148 -18.01 9.71 6.85
CA PHE A 148 -16.98 10.14 7.80
C PHE A 148 -16.05 11.20 7.23
N THR A 149 -15.80 11.17 5.93
CA THR A 149 -15.05 12.24 5.25
C THR A 149 -15.84 13.55 5.28
N MET A 150 -17.14 13.52 4.99
CA MET A 150 -18.01 14.69 5.09
C MET A 150 -18.11 15.22 6.53
N LYS A 151 -18.24 14.32 7.51
CA LYS A 151 -18.21 14.68 8.93
C LYS A 151 -16.89 15.36 9.29
N ALA A 152 -15.76 14.83 8.82
CA ALA A 152 -14.44 15.43 9.05
C ALA A 152 -14.31 16.84 8.47
N LEU A 153 -14.82 17.05 7.25
CA LEU A 153 -14.84 18.35 6.60
C LEU A 153 -15.64 19.38 7.40
N ILE A 154 -16.84 19.02 7.87
CA ILE A 154 -17.69 19.89 8.70
C ILE A 154 -16.99 20.30 10.00
N HIS A 155 -16.19 19.41 10.59
CA HIS A 155 -15.52 19.63 11.87
C HIS A 155 -14.08 20.14 11.75
N GLY A 156 -13.59 20.42 10.52
CA GLY A 156 -12.21 20.82 10.28
C GLY A 156 -11.18 19.79 10.78
N LYS A 157 -11.52 18.50 10.78
CA LYS A 157 -10.63 17.41 11.19
C LYS A 157 -10.08 16.67 9.99
N ASN A 158 -8.92 16.03 10.16
CA ASN A 158 -8.44 15.05 9.20
C ASN A 158 -9.46 13.89 9.11
N PRO A 159 -9.87 13.45 7.90
CA PRO A 159 -10.79 12.32 7.72
C PRO A 159 -10.39 11.05 8.47
N LYS A 160 -9.08 10.79 8.63
CA LYS A 160 -8.56 9.65 9.39
C LYS A 160 -9.06 9.61 10.84
N PHE A 161 -9.32 10.77 11.45
CA PHE A 161 -9.85 10.83 12.82
C PHE A 161 -11.20 10.10 12.92
N TYR A 162 -12.14 10.42 12.02
CA TYR A 162 -13.46 9.80 12.02
C TYR A 162 -13.46 8.40 11.41
N LEU A 163 -12.55 8.10 10.50
CA LEU A 163 -12.43 6.77 9.88
C LEU A 163 -11.90 5.70 10.83
N PHE A 164 -11.01 6.05 11.77
CA PHE A 164 -10.26 5.05 12.55
C PHE A 164 -10.38 5.20 14.07
N PHE A 165 -10.74 6.38 14.59
CA PHE A 165 -10.68 6.65 16.04
C PHE A 165 -12.02 7.06 16.65
N ASN A 166 -13.06 7.21 15.85
CA ASN A 166 -14.37 7.61 16.36
C ASN A 166 -15.33 6.41 16.37
N LEU A 167 -15.10 5.54 17.34
CA LEU A 167 -16.04 4.49 17.76
C LEU A 167 -16.90 5.04 18.90
N VAL A 168 -17.83 5.93 18.56
CA VAL A 168 -18.99 6.28 19.41
C VAL A 168 -20.19 6.51 18.52
#